data_AF-F8B6K7-F1
#
_entry.id   AF-F8B6K7-F1
#
_cell.length_a   1.000
_cell.length_b   1.000
_cell.length_c   1.000
_cell.angle_alpha   90.00
_cell.angle_beta   90.00
_cell.angle_gamma   90.00
#
_symmetry.space_group_name_H-M   'P 1'
#
loop_
_entity.id
_entity.type
_entity.pdbx_description
1 polymer ?
#
loop_
_entity_poly.entity_id
_entity_poly.type
_entity_poly.pdbx_seq_one_letter_code
_entity_poly.pdbx_strand_id
1 'polypeptide(L)' 'MSTRTVEDAVATALANRLQMDKADIDLDLPMHLLPRIESVVILSVVVDLEDVLGVAIPDDVPFEAVTARDLAALVQELM' A
#
# COMPACT_ATOMS: atom_id res chain seq x y z
N MET A 1 12.37 -3.09 18.45
CA MET A 1 12.27 -1.90 17.58
C MET A 1 12.22 -2.41 16.16
N SER A 2 11.02 -2.58 15.59
CA SER A 2 10.90 -3.07 14.23
C SER A 2 11.18 -1.91 13.29
N THR A 3 12.26 -2.00 12.54
CA THR A 3 12.48 -1.19 11.33
C THR A 3 11.26 -1.42 10.45
N ARG A 4 10.32 -0.46 10.36
CA ARG A 4 9.19 -0.57 9.42
C ARG A 4 9.77 -0.45 8.03
N THR A 5 9.70 -1.52 7.26
CA THR A 5 9.96 -1.48 5.82
C THR A 5 8.77 -0.83 5.12
N VAL A 6 8.98 -0.27 3.93
CA VAL A 6 7.88 0.30 3.12
C VAL A 6 6.83 -0.78 2.83
N GLU A 7 7.25 -2.03 2.60
CA GLU A 7 6.33 -3.18 2.45
C GLU A 7 5.45 -3.40 3.70
N ASP A 8 6.00 -3.28 4.91
CA ASP A 8 5.22 -3.42 6.15
C ASP A 8 4.19 -2.29 6.30
N ALA A 9 4.54 -1.08 5.88
CA ALA A 9 3.63 0.06 5.85
C ALA A 9 2.49 -0.15 4.85
N VAL A 10 2.80 -0.60 3.63
CA VAL A 10 1.80 -0.94 2.59
C VAL A 10 0.88 -2.06 3.06
N ALA A 11 1.42 -3.16 3.59
CA ALA A 11 0.63 -4.26 4.12
C ALA A 11 -0.30 -3.80 5.25
N THR A 12 0.19 -2.95 6.15
CA THR A 12 -0.60 -2.42 7.27
C THR A 12 -1.72 -1.49 6.78
N ALA A 13 -1.44 -0.60 5.84
CA ALA A 13 -2.44 0.31 5.28
C ALA A 13 -3.55 -0.47 4.54
N LEU A 14 -3.18 -1.46 3.71
CA LEU A 14 -4.13 -2.34 3.03
C LEU A 14 -4.98 -3.14 4.03
N ALA A 15 -4.37 -3.77 5.04
CA ALA A 15 -5.08 -4.54 6.06
C ALA A 15 -6.14 -3.68 6.78
N ASN A 16 -5.77 -2.47 7.19
CA ASN A 16 -6.69 -1.54 7.86
C ASN A 16 -7.88 -1.16 6.98
N ARG A 17 -7.62 -0.83 5.70
CA ARG A 17 -8.67 -0.36 4.78
C ARG A 17 -9.56 -1.49 4.28
N LEU A 18 -9.02 -2.69 4.08
CA LEU A 18 -9.77 -3.88 3.67
C LEU A 18 -10.47 -4.58 4.84
N GLN A 19 -10.17 -4.18 6.08
CA GLN A 19 -10.63 -4.82 7.32
C GLN A 19 -10.23 -6.30 7.36
N MET A 20 -8.97 -6.57 7.04
CA MET A 20 -8.36 -7.90 7.00
C MET A 20 -7.20 -8.00 7.98
N ASP A 21 -6.79 -9.21 8.34
CA ASP A 21 -5.52 -9.39 9.04
C ASP A 21 -4.36 -9.05 8.08
N LYS A 22 -3.32 -8.39 8.59
CA LYS A 22 -2.11 -8.11 7.80
C LYS A 22 -1.44 -9.39 7.31
N ALA A 23 -1.53 -10.48 8.09
CA ALA A 23 -1.00 -11.78 7.70
C ALA A 23 -1.70 -12.38 6.47
N ASP A 24 -2.92 -11.93 6.16
CA ASP A 24 -3.70 -12.39 5.01
C ASP A 24 -3.52 -11.50 3.76
N ILE A 25 -2.73 -10.43 3.85
CA ILE A 25 -2.42 -9.57 2.71
C ILE A 25 -1.31 -10.21 1.87
N ASP A 26 -1.70 -10.75 0.72
CA ASP A 26 -0.76 -11.20 -0.30
C ASP A 26 -0.20 -10.00 -1.08
N LEU A 27 1.08 -9.71 -0.88
CA LEU A 27 1.76 -8.58 -1.52
C LEU A 27 2.04 -8.80 -3.00
N ASP A 28 2.03 -10.05 -3.45
CA ASP A 28 2.34 -10.44 -4.83
C ASP A 28 1.04 -10.64 -5.65
N LEU A 29 -0.13 -10.57 -5.02
CA LEU A 29 -1.42 -10.56 -5.69
C LEU A 29 -1.63 -9.22 -6.42
N PRO A 30 -2.12 -9.22 -7.67
CA PRO A 30 -2.57 -8.01 -8.33
C PRO A 30 -3.60 -7.26 -7.46
N MET A 31 -3.38 -5.97 -7.21
CA MET A 31 -4.17 -5.22 -6.22
C MET A 31 -5.67 -5.22 -6.55
N HIS A 32 -6.04 -5.22 -7.82
CA HIS A 32 -7.45 -5.28 -8.28
C HIS A 32 -8.15 -6.62 -7.96
N LEU A 33 -7.41 -7.66 -7.58
CA LEU A 33 -7.93 -8.95 -7.13
C LEU A 33 -8.04 -9.05 -5.61
N LEU A 34 -7.55 -8.06 -4.86
CA LEU A 34 -7.70 -8.04 -3.40
C LEU A 34 -9.19 -7.95 -3.03
N PRO A 35 -9.62 -8.65 -1.97
CA PRO A 35 -11.02 -8.63 -1.54
C PRO A 35 -11.45 -7.20 -1.19
N ARG A 36 -12.62 -6.76 -1.68
CA ARG A 36 -13.23 -5.45 -1.35
C ARG A 36 -12.39 -4.23 -1.76
N ILE A 37 -11.44 -4.40 -2.67
CA ILE A 37 -10.67 -3.29 -3.22
C ILE A 37 -11.54 -2.45 -4.16
N GLU A 38 -11.46 -1.14 -4.01
CA GLU A 38 -12.07 -0.14 -4.89
C GLU A 38 -11.06 0.98 -5.13
N SER A 39 -11.19 1.75 -6.21
CA SER A 39 -10.25 2.86 -6.48
C SER A 39 -10.18 3.88 -5.35
N VAL A 40 -11.30 4.13 -4.65
CA VAL A 40 -11.33 5.00 -3.47
C VAL A 40 -10.53 4.42 -2.30
N VAL A 41 -10.50 3.10 -2.16
CA VAL A 41 -9.72 2.40 -1.14
C VAL A 41 -8.23 2.53 -1.43
N ILE A 42 -7.82 2.41 -2.69
CA ILE A 42 -6.41 2.58 -3.10
C ILE A 42 -5.92 3.99 -2.76
N LEU A 43 -6.67 5.03 -3.12
CA LEU A 43 -6.30 6.41 -2.77
C LEU A 43 -6.26 6.63 -1.25
N SER A 44 -7.17 5.99 -0.51
CA SER A 44 -7.17 6.03 0.95
C SER A 44 -5.96 5.36 1.60
N VAL A 45 -5.42 4.31 0.95
CA VAL A 45 -4.16 3.65 1.34
C VAL A 45 -2.98 4.57 1.09
N VAL A 46 -2.95 5.28 -0.05
CA VAL A 46 -1.89 6.25 -0.35
C VAL A 46 -1.82 7.33 0.72
N VAL A 47 -2.95 7.93 1.10
CA VAL A 47 -2.98 8.93 2.18
C VAL A 47 -2.43 8.37 3.50
N ASP A 48 -2.78 7.13 3.87
CA ASP A 48 -2.23 6.50 5.07
C ASP A 48 -0.70 6.31 4.97
N LEU A 49 -0.18 6.02 3.78
CA LEU A 49 1.25 5.86 3.55
C LEU A 49 1.99 7.19 3.64
N GLU A 50 1.45 8.25 3.07
CA GLU A 50 2.00 9.60 3.16
C GLU A 50 2.12 10.04 4.63
N ASP A 51 1.07 9.83 5.43
CA ASP A 51 1.04 10.15 6.85
C ASP A 51 2.05 9.33 7.67
N VAL A 52 2.18 8.03 7.37
CA VAL A 52 3.06 7.13 8.14
C VAL A 52 4.53 7.28 7.76
N LEU A 53 4.82 7.51 6.48
CA LEU A 53 6.18 7.55 5.94
C LEU A 53 6.73 8.98 5.83
N GLY A 54 5.87 10.00 5.89
CA GLY A 54 6.26 11.40 5.77
C GLY A 54 6.75 11.78 4.36
N VAL A 55 6.24 11.09 3.33
CA VAL A 55 6.54 11.34 1.92
C VAL A 55 5.28 11.79 1.19
N ALA A 56 5.43 12.59 0.13
CA ALA A 56 4.33 12.90 -0.79
C ALA A 56 4.34 11.90 -1.95
N ILE A 57 3.25 11.19 -2.17
CA ILE A 57 3.11 10.17 -3.21
C ILE A 57 2.27 10.76 -4.36
N PRO A 58 2.83 10.88 -5.57
CA PRO A 58 2.05 11.32 -6.73
C PRO A 58 0.82 10.45 -6.99
N ASP A 59 -0.29 11.06 -7.42
CA ASP A 59 -1.59 10.39 -7.60
C ASP A 59 -1.56 9.27 -8.66
N ASP A 60 -0.60 9.28 -9.59
CA ASP A 60 -0.42 8.28 -10.64
C ASP A 60 0.32 7.01 -10.17
N VAL A 61 1.23 7.12 -9.20
CA VAL A 61 1.99 6.00 -8.61
C VAL A 61 1.13 4.79 -8.23
N PRO A 62 0.00 4.91 -7.48
CA PRO A 62 -0.82 3.75 -7.15
C PRO A 62 -1.44 3.05 -8.36
N PHE A 63 -1.56 3.73 -9.50
CA PHE A 63 -2.12 3.16 -10.74
C PHE A 63 -1.04 2.58 -11.66
N GLU A 64 0.24 2.91 -11.44
CA GLU A 64 1.38 2.26 -12.09
C GLU A 64 1.73 0.92 -11.46
N ALA A 65 1.46 0.77 -10.16
CA ALA A 65 1.66 -0.47 -9.42
C ALA A 65 0.64 -1.55 -9.82
N VAL A 66 1.13 -2.76 -10.12
CA VAL A 66 0.27 -3.94 -10.36
C VAL A 66 -0.05 -4.64 -9.04
N THR A 67 0.96 -4.78 -8.19
CA THR A 67 0.89 -5.46 -6.89
C THR A 67 1.22 -4.50 -5.75
N ALA A 68 0.90 -4.91 -4.51
CA ALA A 68 1.26 -4.12 -3.33
C ALA A 68 2.78 -4.06 -3.11
N ARG A 69 3.53 -5.07 -3.57
CA ARG A 69 5.00 -5.02 -3.61
C ARG A 69 5.51 -3.98 -4.60
N ASP A 70 4.90 -3.87 -5.78
CA ASP A 70 5.25 -2.84 -6.75
C ASP A 70 5.00 -1.43 -6.18
N LEU A 71 3.88 -1.24 -5.49
CA LEU A 71 3.59 0.01 -4.79
C LEU A 71 4.67 0.34 -3.75
N ALA A 72 5.07 -0.65 -2.95
CA ALA A 72 6.14 -0.47 -1.97
C ALA A 72 7.48 -0.10 -2.63
N ALA A 73 7.81 -0.72 -3.76
CA ALA A 73 9.02 -0.39 -4.52
C ALA A 73 8.99 1.05 -5.05
N LEU A 74 7.88 1.47 -5.66
CA LEU A 74 7.70 2.84 -6.16
C LEU A 74 7.78 3.88 -5.03
N VAL A 75 7.14 3.62 -3.90
CA VAL A 75 7.22 4.52 -2.72
C VAL A 75 8.64 4.57 -2.15
N GLN A 76 9.37 3.44 -2.17
CA GLN A 76 10.76 3.39 -1.71
C GLN A 76 11.70 4.24 -2.57
N GLU A 77 11.40 4.45 -3.85
CA GLU A 77 12.16 5.33 -4.75
C GLU A 77 11.93 6.83 -4.49
N LEU A 78 10.85 7.19 -3.77
CA LEU A 78 10.52 8.56 -3.41
C LEU A 78 11.17 9.03 -2.09
N MET A 79 11.85 8.12 -1.37
CA MET A 79 12.48 8.34 -0.07
C MET A 79 14.00 8.53 -0.17
#